data_AF-U5YM03-F1
#
_entry.id   AF-U5YM03-F1
#
_cell.length_a   1.000
_cell.length_b   1.000
_cell.length_c   1.000
_cell.angle_alpha   90.00
_cell.angle_beta   90.00
_cell.angle_gamma   90.00
#
_symmetry.space_group_name_H-M   'P 1'
#
loop_
_entity.id
_entity.type
_entity.pdbx_description
1 polymer ?
#
loop_
_entity_poly.entity_id
_entity_poly.type
_entity_poly.pdbx_seq_one_letter_code
_entity_poly.pdbx_strand_id
1 'polypeptide(L)' 'GVCFEDKVFPNTNSFLRGETQPLAAIDEFCGKIKAGKDTVADDDFVIVARTEALIAGCGLAEAERRAEAYRQAGADAIV' A
#
# COMPACT_ATOMS: atom_id res chain seq x y z
N GLY A 1 8.22 13.34 1.31
CA GLY A 1 7.28 12.21 1.46
C GLY A 1 7.80 10.97 0.75
N VAL A 2 7.13 9.84 0.97
CA VAL A 2 7.48 8.52 0.42
C VAL A 2 6.21 7.80 -0.05
N CYS A 3 6.34 6.90 -1.02
CA CYS A 3 5.27 6.01 -1.45
C CYS A 3 5.67 4.56 -1.18
N PHE A 4 4.82 3.83 -0.46
CA PHE A 4 4.95 2.39 -0.26
C PHE A 4 3.89 1.67 -1.07
N GLU A 5 4.19 0.46 -1.55
CA GLU A 5 3.21 -0.38 -2.24
C GLU A 5 3.01 -1.71 -1.51
N ASP A 6 1.78 -2.22 -1.55
CA ASP A 6 1.33 -3.37 -0.75
C ASP A 6 1.72 -4.74 -1.34
N LYS A 7 2.83 -4.80 -2.07
CA LYS A 7 3.40 -6.07 -2.57
C LYS A 7 4.19 -6.80 -1.49
N VAL A 8 4.27 -8.12 -1.63
CA VAL A 8 5.24 -8.92 -0.88
C VAL A 8 6.65 -8.59 -1.36
N PHE A 9 7.60 -8.47 -0.43
CA PHE A 9 9.01 -8.26 -0.75
C PHE A 9 9.71 -9.59 -1.10
N PRO A 10 10.62 -9.66 -2.09
CA PRO A 10 11.16 -8.56 -2.90
C PRO A 10 10.18 -8.01 -3.92
N ASN A 11 10.32 -6.73 -4.24
CA ASN A 11 9.40 -6.05 -5.15
C ASN A 11 9.44 -6.64 -6.57
N THR A 12 8.26 -6.93 -7.11
CA THR A 12 8.02 -7.29 -8.51
C THR A 12 7.45 -6.10 -9.27
N ASN A 13 8.03 -5.78 -10.43
CA ASN A 13 7.55 -4.66 -11.25
C ASN A 13 6.11 -4.88 -11.74
N SER A 14 5.28 -3.83 -11.72
CA SER A 14 3.85 -3.87 -12.09
C SER A 14 3.58 -4.26 -13.55
N PHE A 15 4.58 -4.25 -14.44
CA PHE A 15 4.45 -4.65 -15.85
C PHE A 15 4.74 -6.14 -16.11
N LEU A 16 5.11 -6.92 -15.09
CA LEU A 16 5.29 -8.36 -15.25
C LEU A 16 3.96 -9.01 -15.63
N ARG A 17 3.91 -9.55 -16.86
CA ARG A 17 2.72 -10.20 -17.43
C ARG A 17 2.73 -11.69 -17.10
N GLY A 18 1.58 -12.23 -16.72
CA GLY A 18 1.33 -13.67 -16.72
C GLY A 18 1.18 -14.34 -15.35
N GLU A 19 1.50 -13.65 -14.25
CA GLU A 19 1.36 -14.18 -12.89
C GLU A 19 0.57 -13.22 -12.00
N THR A 20 -0.40 -13.75 -11.25
CA THR A 20 -1.07 -13.02 -10.16
C THR A 20 0.00 -12.66 -9.13
N GLN A 21 0.23 -11.36 -8.95
CA GLN A 21 1.27 -10.89 -8.03
C GLN A 21 0.76 -10.96 -6.58
N PRO A 22 1.48 -11.62 -5.66
CA PRO A 22 1.04 -11.71 -4.28
C PRO A 22 1.12 -10.34 -3.60
N LEU A 23 0.02 -9.96 -2.95
CA LEU A 23 -0.05 -8.77 -2.12
C LEU A 23 0.16 -9.15 -0.66
N ALA A 24 0.78 -8.24 0.08
CA ALA A 24 0.87 -8.33 1.52
C ALA A 24 -0.53 -8.38 2.14
N ALA A 25 -0.62 -8.98 3.33
CA ALA A 25 -1.83 -8.90 4.14
C ALA A 25 -2.11 -7.43 4.47
N ILE A 26 -3.38 -7.04 4.49
CA ILE A 26 -3.78 -5.66 4.78
C ILE A 26 -3.19 -5.20 6.12
N ASP A 27 -3.30 -6.04 7.15
CA ASP A 27 -2.81 -5.69 8.49
C ASP A 27 -1.29 -5.51 8.53
N GLU A 28 -0.54 -6.29 7.75
CA GLU A 28 0.91 -6.14 7.61
C GLU A 28 1.26 -4.78 7.00
N PHE A 29 0.58 -4.42 5.91
CA PHE A 29 0.83 -3.15 5.23
C PHE A 29 0.37 -1.94 6.05
N CYS A 30 -0.78 -2.05 6.71
CA CYS A 30 -1.25 -1.06 7.70
C CYS A 30 -0.23 -0.88 8.84
N GLY A 31 0.40 -1.96 9.31
CA GLY A 31 1.47 -1.89 10.31
C GLY A 31 2.67 -1.07 9.84
N LYS A 32 3.07 -1.22 8.57
CA LYS A 32 4.16 -0.43 7.96
C LYS A 32 3.80 1.06 7.88
N ILE A 33 2.57 1.38 7.48
CA ILE A 33 2.08 2.77 7.42
C ILE A 33 2.11 3.41 8.81
N LYS A 34 1.54 2.74 9.81
CA LYS A 34 1.51 3.21 11.21
C LYS A 34 2.92 3.44 11.74
N ALA A 35 3.81 2.45 11.59
CA ALA A 35 5.20 2.59 12.01
C ALA A 35 5.91 3.77 11.32
N GLY A 36 5.62 4.00 10.04
CA GLY A 36 6.09 5.18 9.31
C GLY A 36 5.58 6.48 9.93
N LYS A 37 4.26 6.62 10.13
CA LYS A 37 3.65 7.81 10.72
C LYS A 37 4.12 8.06 12.16
N ASP A 38 4.31 7.02 12.96
CA ASP A 38 4.81 7.11 14.34
C ASP A 38 6.26 7.59 14.43
N THR A 39 7.04 7.44 13.35
CA THR A 39 8.48 7.79 13.32
C THR A 39 8.75 9.16 12.66
N VAL A 40 7.82 9.65 11.85
CA VAL A 40 7.96 10.92 11.15
C VAL A 40 7.93 12.08 12.16
N ALA A 41 9.00 12.88 12.19
CA ALA A 41 9.13 14.05 13.06
C ALA A 41 8.77 15.38 12.39
N ASP A 42 8.63 15.37 11.06
CA ASP A 42 8.31 16.54 10.24
C ASP A 42 6.85 16.44 9.77
N ASP A 43 6.01 17.37 10.21
CA ASP A 43 4.57 17.40 9.91
C ASP A 43 4.29 17.55 8.40
N ASP A 44 5.23 18.09 7.63
CA ASP A 44 5.11 18.21 6.17
C ASP A 44 5.49 16.91 5.42
N PHE A 45 5.99 15.91 6.13
CA PHE A 45 6.36 14.63 5.52
C PHE A 45 5.13 13.73 5.31
N VAL A 46 4.81 13.52 4.03
CA VAL A 46 3.70 12.66 3.60
C VAL A 46 4.08 11.21 3.34
N ILE A 47 3.21 10.27 3.73
CA ILE A 47 3.25 8.85 3.39
C ILE A 47 2.09 8.51 2.47
N VAL A 48 2.41 8.10 1.24
CA VAL A 48 1.43 7.64 0.24
C VAL A 48 1.37 6.11 0.27
N ALA A 49 0.17 5.55 0.32
CA ALA A 49 -0.07 4.12 0.24
C ALA A 49 -0.58 3.76 -1.15
N ARG A 50 0.22 2.99 -1.89
CA ARG A 50 -0.13 2.50 -3.22
C ARG A 50 -0.71 1.09 -3.13
N THR A 51 -1.93 0.91 -3.65
CA THR A 51 -2.57 -0.40 -3.73
C THR A 51 -2.35 -1.01 -5.11
N GLU A 52 -1.76 -2.21 -5.14
CA GLU A 52 -1.53 -2.96 -6.38
C GLU A 52 -2.65 -3.97 -6.64
N ALA A 53 -3.80 -3.86 -5.96
CA ALA A 53 -4.96 -4.74 -6.11
C ALA A 53 -5.46 -4.86 -7.56
N LEU A 54 -5.49 -3.76 -8.31
CA LEU A 54 -5.88 -3.78 -9.72
C LEU A 54 -4.82 -4.45 -10.60
N ILE A 55 -3.54 -4.20 -10.31
CA ILE A 55 -2.41 -4.82 -11.00
C ILE A 55 -2.38 -6.33 -10.73
N ALA A 56 -2.69 -6.76 -9.51
CA ALA A 56 -2.79 -8.15 -9.11
C ALA A 56 -4.08 -8.85 -9.59
N GLY A 57 -5.01 -8.13 -10.23
CA GLY A 57 -6.25 -8.71 -10.75
C GLY A 57 -7.31 -9.01 -9.68
N CYS A 58 -7.22 -8.43 -8.49
CA CYS A 58 -8.19 -8.64 -7.41
C CYS A 58 -9.52 -7.90 -7.61
N GLY A 59 -9.55 -6.91 -8.50
CA GLY A 59 -10.75 -6.11 -8.82
C GLY A 59 -10.95 -4.89 -7.91
N LEU A 60 -11.96 -4.08 -8.27
CA LEU A 60 -12.20 -2.77 -7.65
C LEU A 60 -12.58 -2.87 -6.16
N ALA A 61 -13.46 -3.80 -5.79
CA ALA A 61 -13.91 -3.94 -4.40
C ALA A 61 -12.74 -4.23 -3.43
N GLU A 62 -11.75 -5.03 -3.87
CA GLU A 62 -10.56 -5.28 -3.08
C GLU A 62 -9.64 -4.05 -3.02
N ALA A 63 -9.53 -3.31 -4.13
CA ALA A 63 -8.78 -2.06 -4.16
C ALA A 63 -9.35 -1.02 -3.19
N GLU A 64 -10.68 -0.85 -3.17
CA GLU A 64 -11.39 0.04 -2.24
C GLU A 64 -11.21 -0.39 -0.77
N ARG A 65 -11.34 -1.70 -0.50
CA ARG A 65 -11.15 -2.26 0.85
C ARG A 65 -9.74 -1.98 1.38
N ARG A 66 -8.74 -2.16 0.54
CA ARG A 66 -7.32 -1.87 0.86
C ARG A 66 -7.09 -0.38 1.06
N ALA A 67 -7.56 0.46 0.13
CA ALA A 67 -7.46 1.91 0.21
C ALA A 67 -8.04 2.46 1.52
N GLU A 68 -9.23 1.99 1.92
CA GLU A 68 -9.87 2.42 3.15
C GLU A 68 -9.09 1.98 4.40
N ALA A 69 -8.57 0.75 4.42
CA ALA A 69 -7.73 0.27 5.51
C ALA A 69 -6.44 1.11 5.64
N TYR A 70 -5.82 1.46 4.51
CA TYR A 70 -4.58 2.25 4.48
C TYR A 70 -4.81 3.70 4.91
N ARG A 71 -5.96 4.29 4.52
CA ARG A 71 -6.42 5.59 5.00
C ARG A 71 -6.62 5.57 6.52
N GLN A 72 -7.29 4.55 7.06
CA GLN A 72 -7.47 4.37 8.51
C GLN A 72 -6.16 4.13 9.26
N ALA A 73 -5.16 3.56 8.60
CA ALA A 73 -3.82 3.37 9.15
C ALA A 73 -2.98 4.67 9.18
N GLY A 74 -3.45 5.76 8.56
CA GLY A 74 -2.81 7.08 8.60
C GLY A 74 -2.05 7.46 7.33
N ALA A 75 -2.28 6.79 6.19
CA ALA A 75 -1.74 7.23 4.91
C ALA A 75 -2.33 8.60 4.53
N ASP A 76 -1.46 9.51 4.06
CA ASP A 76 -1.83 10.88 3.69
C ASP A 76 -2.48 10.94 2.30
N ALA A 77 -2.19 9.95 1.43
CA ALA A 77 -2.82 9.78 0.13
C ALA A 77 -2.83 8.31 -0.31
N ILE A 78 -3.73 7.97 -1.24
CA ILE A 78 -3.84 6.65 -1.86
C ILE A 78 -3.56 6.76 -3.37
N VAL A 79 -2.81 5.81 -3.92
CA VAL A 79 -2.50 5.68 -5.36
C VAL A 79 -2.78 4.28 -5.87
#